data_AF-F5HLC6-F1
#
_entry.id   AF-F5HLC6-F1
#
_cell.length_a   1.000
_cell.length_b   1.000
_cell.length_c   1.000
_cell.angle_alpha   90.00
_cell.angle_beta   90.00
_cell.angle_gamma   90.00
#
_symmetry.space_group_name_H-M   'P 1'
#
loop_
_entity.id
_entity.type
_entity.pdbx_description
1 polymer ?
#
loop_
_entity_poly.entity_id
_entity_poly.type
_entity_poly.pdbx_seq_one_letter_code
_entity_poly.pdbx_strand_id
1 'polypeptide(L)'
;MLTRSDAIRVDRDYRYTGEDAHSFVRCCLCRCYTPFIFYVVSKKALDVIANTLPQTHNFFCVNCLPKSSSTTTLYRDRCLFNSDEYLSMFRGYEYYNPYYGVYYNTPRLILTENIRIHPDYKKIVRKPQPALVKMRKLFGVFPAVHQIPFRKHASMVEMYSELRKKYREIRSTYTDTSINQTFMDTYCITVER
;
A
#
# COMPACT_ATOMS: atom_id res chain seq x y z
N MET A 1 30.77 -16.55 8.15
CA MET A 1 29.76 -16.58 9.24
C MET A 1 28.43 -16.12 8.67
N LEU A 2 27.50 -17.03 8.41
CA LEU A 2 26.13 -16.69 8.02
C LEU A 2 25.38 -16.28 9.29
N THR A 3 24.98 -15.01 9.38
CA THR A 3 24.08 -14.56 10.45
C THR A 3 22.76 -15.33 10.36
N ARG A 4 22.28 -15.86 11.49
CA ARG A 4 21.03 -16.64 11.68
C ARG A 4 19.79 -16.10 10.93
N SER A 5 19.80 -14.85 10.49
CA SER A 5 18.75 -14.15 9.76
C SER A 5 18.52 -14.64 8.32
N ASP A 6 19.53 -15.18 7.64
CA ASP A 6 19.37 -15.67 6.25
C ASP A 6 18.70 -17.05 6.16
N ALA A 7 18.58 -17.76 7.28
CA ALA A 7 18.11 -19.15 7.36
C ALA A 7 16.58 -19.31 7.39
N ILE A 8 15.80 -18.22 7.39
CA ILE A 8 14.33 -18.28 7.53
C ILE A 8 13.64 -17.98 6.18
N ARG A 9 14.35 -17.97 5.06
CA ARG A 9 13.69 -17.80 3.75
C ARG A 9 12.96 -19.08 3.39
N VAL A 10 11.69 -18.96 3.01
CA VAL A 10 10.87 -20.10 2.61
C VAL A 10 10.44 -20.00 1.17
N ASP A 11 10.53 -21.10 0.44
CA ASP A 11 10.21 -21.15 -0.99
C ASP A 11 8.70 -21.24 -1.27
N ARG A 12 7.90 -21.54 -0.24
CA ARG A 12 6.44 -21.65 -0.33
C ARG A 12 5.77 -20.68 0.63
N ASP A 13 4.70 -20.04 0.17
CA ASP A 13 3.85 -19.24 1.04
C ASP A 13 2.95 -20.15 1.89
N TYR A 14 3.07 -20.05 3.20
CA TYR A 14 2.22 -20.73 4.17
C TYR A 14 1.79 -19.72 5.23
N ARG A 15 0.75 -20.05 6.00
CA ARG A 15 0.32 -19.15 7.06
C ARG A 15 1.33 -19.14 8.20
N TYR A 16 2.06 -18.03 8.36
CA TYR A 16 3.02 -17.87 9.43
C TYR A 16 2.32 -17.64 10.78
N THR A 17 2.64 -18.46 11.77
CA THR A 17 2.01 -18.47 13.10
C THR A 17 2.96 -18.06 14.23
N GLY A 18 4.16 -17.56 13.90
CA GLY A 18 5.10 -17.07 14.91
C GLY A 18 4.54 -15.92 15.74
N GLU A 19 4.92 -15.86 17.01
CA GLU A 19 4.44 -14.85 17.96
C GLU A 19 4.67 -13.42 17.47
N ASP A 20 5.73 -13.20 16.70
CA ASP A 20 6.15 -11.93 16.13
C ASP A 20 5.48 -11.59 14.78
N ALA A 21 4.50 -12.35 14.32
CA ALA A 21 3.77 -12.08 13.07
C ALA A 21 3.18 -10.66 13.04
N HIS A 22 2.88 -10.10 14.20
CA HIS A 22 2.32 -8.76 14.37
C HIS A 22 3.37 -7.63 14.32
N SER A 23 4.65 -7.97 14.27
CA SER A 23 5.78 -7.04 14.20
C SER A 23 6.21 -6.71 12.77
N PHE A 24 5.47 -7.17 11.76
CA PHE A 24 5.70 -6.85 10.35
C PHE A 24 4.51 -6.06 9.80
N VAL A 25 4.79 -5.14 8.87
CA VAL A 25 3.74 -4.36 8.20
C VAL A 25 2.82 -5.30 7.42
N ARG A 26 1.54 -5.30 7.80
CA ARG A 26 0.49 -6.17 7.26
C ARG A 26 -0.86 -5.45 7.28
N CYS A 27 -1.83 -5.94 6.52
CA CYS A 27 -3.17 -5.36 6.54
C CYS A 27 -3.77 -5.41 7.95
N CYS A 28 -4.33 -4.29 8.43
CA CYS A 28 -4.98 -4.23 9.73
C CYS A 28 -6.20 -5.15 9.84
N LEU A 29 -6.90 -5.40 8.73
CA LEU A 29 -8.16 -6.16 8.70
C LEU A 29 -7.90 -7.66 8.50
N CYS A 30 -7.45 -8.07 7.33
CA CYS A 30 -7.27 -9.50 7.01
C CYS A 30 -5.93 -10.09 7.49
N ARG A 31 -5.02 -9.27 8.04
CA ARG A 31 -3.70 -9.67 8.53
C ARG A 31 -2.76 -10.28 7.48
N CYS A 32 -3.12 -10.28 6.19
CA CYS A 32 -2.19 -10.67 5.13
C CYS A 32 -1.07 -9.65 5.00
N TYR A 33 0.07 -10.11 4.51
CA TYR A 33 1.15 -9.26 4.08
C TYR A 33 0.96 -8.93 2.60
N THR A 34 1.51 -7.79 2.17
CA THR A 34 1.50 -7.36 0.78
C THR A 34 2.61 -6.34 0.58
N PRO A 35 3.25 -6.27 -0.60
CA PRO A 35 4.18 -5.20 -0.91
C PRO A 35 3.50 -3.83 -1.00
N PHE A 36 2.16 -3.77 -1.08
CA PHE A 36 1.38 -2.54 -1.30
C PHE A 36 0.44 -2.25 -0.13
N ILE A 37 0.71 -1.20 0.62
CA ILE A 37 -0.02 -0.84 1.84
C ILE A 37 -0.73 0.49 1.63
N PHE A 38 -2.05 0.50 1.74
CA PHE A 38 -2.89 1.67 1.59
C PHE A 38 -3.12 2.31 2.94
N TYR A 39 -2.54 3.49 3.16
CA TYR A 39 -2.67 4.29 4.38
C TYR A 39 -3.82 5.29 4.23
N VAL A 40 -4.87 5.09 5.04
CA VAL A 40 -6.14 5.83 5.03
C VAL A 40 -6.17 6.84 6.16
N VAL A 41 -6.64 8.04 5.87
CA VAL A 41 -6.84 9.13 6.84
C VAL A 41 -8.23 9.74 6.76
N SER A 42 -9.02 9.39 5.73
CA SER A 42 -10.39 9.82 5.59
C SER A 42 -11.23 9.28 6.75
N LYS A 43 -11.78 10.22 7.54
CA LYS A 43 -12.70 9.88 8.63
C LYS A 43 -13.89 9.06 8.14
N LYS A 44 -14.50 9.43 7.00
CA LYS A 44 -15.63 8.68 6.42
C LYS A 44 -15.24 7.23 6.13
N ALA A 45 -14.05 7.00 5.58
CA ALA A 45 -13.57 5.65 5.28
C ALA A 45 -13.28 4.84 6.55
N LEU A 46 -12.69 5.47 7.56
CA LEU A 46 -12.40 4.84 8.85
C LEU A 46 -13.67 4.56 9.66
N ASP A 47 -14.69 5.41 9.58
CA ASP A 47 -15.97 5.21 10.26
C ASP A 47 -16.71 3.96 9.74
N VAL A 48 -16.58 3.64 8.45
CA VAL A 48 -17.16 2.40 7.86
C VAL A 48 -16.61 1.14 8.52
N ILE A 49 -15.35 1.15 8.95
CA ILE A 49 -14.68 0.00 9.56
C ILE A 49 -14.52 0.11 11.08
N ALA A 50 -15.00 1.19 11.68
CA ALA A 50 -14.84 1.47 13.11
C ALA A 50 -15.51 0.41 14.00
N ASN A 51 -16.54 -0.27 13.50
CA ASN A 51 -17.21 -1.37 14.19
C ASN A 51 -16.35 -2.65 14.25
N THR A 52 -15.30 -2.75 13.43
CA THR A 52 -14.43 -3.94 13.34
C THR A 52 -13.03 -3.67 13.89
N LEU A 53 -12.53 -2.45 13.75
CA LEU A 53 -11.19 -2.07 14.15
C LEU A 53 -11.16 -0.70 14.83
N PRO A 54 -10.27 -0.49 15.82
CA PRO A 54 -10.03 0.84 16.36
C PRO A 54 -9.57 1.80 15.24
N GLN A 55 -10.00 3.07 15.28
CA GLN A 55 -9.65 4.07 14.26
C GLN A 55 -8.14 4.30 14.08
N THR A 56 -7.33 3.91 15.06
CA THR A 56 -5.85 3.93 14.96
C THR A 56 -5.30 2.95 13.92
N HIS A 57 -6.08 1.92 13.55
CA HIS A 57 -5.75 0.91 12.56
C HIS A 57 -6.20 1.36 11.18
N ASN A 58 -5.30 2.00 10.44
CA ASN A 58 -5.67 2.74 9.24
C ASN A 58 -4.84 2.39 8.00
N PHE A 59 -4.27 1.18 7.95
CA PHE A 59 -3.55 0.71 6.77
C PHE A 59 -3.97 -0.69 6.33
N PHE A 60 -4.20 -0.84 5.02
CA PHE A 60 -4.90 -1.99 4.46
C PHE A 60 -4.20 -2.55 3.21
N CYS A 61 -4.43 -3.83 2.92
CA CYS A 61 -4.24 -4.32 1.56
C CYS A 61 -5.37 -3.79 0.67
N VAL A 62 -5.20 -3.87 -0.65
CA VAL A 62 -6.18 -3.32 -1.58
C VAL A 62 -7.57 -3.95 -1.46
N ASN A 63 -7.64 -5.23 -1.10
CA ASN A 63 -8.89 -5.97 -0.96
C ASN A 63 -9.67 -5.58 0.31
N CYS A 64 -8.98 -5.05 1.32
CA CYS A 64 -9.59 -4.59 2.57
C CYS A 64 -9.75 -3.06 2.63
N LEU A 65 -9.42 -2.34 1.56
CA LEU A 65 -9.62 -0.90 1.50
C LEU A 65 -11.12 -0.59 1.50
N PRO A 66 -11.61 0.33 2.36
CA PRO A 66 -13.00 0.77 2.31
C PRO A 66 -13.32 1.34 0.92
N LYS A 67 -14.45 0.94 0.33
CA LYS A 67 -14.82 1.35 -1.04
C LYS A 67 -16.01 2.30 -1.02
N SER A 68 -15.92 3.34 -1.84
CA SER A 68 -17.07 4.20 -2.16
C SER A 68 -18.14 3.38 -2.88
N SER A 69 -19.41 3.73 -2.68
CA SER A 69 -20.55 3.19 -3.42
C SER A 69 -21.09 4.24 -4.41
N SER A 70 -22.07 3.87 -5.24
CA SER A 70 -22.75 4.81 -6.15
C SER A 70 -23.42 5.98 -5.42
N THR A 71 -23.75 5.82 -4.14
CA THR A 71 -24.46 6.81 -3.33
C THR A 71 -23.59 7.47 -2.26
N THR A 72 -22.36 7.00 -2.04
CA THR A 72 -21.51 7.48 -0.94
C THR A 72 -20.04 7.47 -1.32
N THR A 73 -19.46 8.66 -1.41
CA THR A 73 -18.00 8.85 -1.60
C THR A 73 -17.28 8.89 -0.26
N LEU A 74 -16.37 7.95 -0.03
CA LEU A 74 -15.60 7.84 1.21
C LEU A 74 -14.33 8.68 1.21
N TYR A 75 -13.74 8.91 0.04
CA TYR A 75 -12.52 9.69 -0.11
C TYR A 75 -12.81 11.05 -0.73
N ARG A 76 -11.87 11.98 -0.63
CA ARG A 76 -11.99 13.28 -1.31
C ARG A 76 -12.19 13.08 -2.81
N ASP A 77 -12.88 14.04 -3.43
CA ASP A 77 -12.98 14.09 -4.88
C ASP A 77 -11.59 13.97 -5.49
N ARG A 78 -11.53 13.21 -6.57
CA ARG A 78 -10.29 12.99 -7.32
C ARG A 78 -9.20 12.18 -6.57
N CYS A 79 -9.50 11.57 -5.43
CA CYS A 79 -8.61 10.58 -4.82
C CYS A 79 -8.52 9.33 -5.69
N LEU A 80 -7.29 8.84 -5.97
CA LEU A 80 -7.08 7.60 -6.74
C LEU A 80 -7.67 6.35 -6.06
N PHE A 81 -7.94 6.41 -4.75
CA PHE A 81 -8.63 5.33 -4.03
C PHE A 81 -10.10 5.19 -4.43
N ASN A 82 -10.68 6.16 -5.15
CA ASN A 82 -12.00 6.02 -5.78
C ASN A 82 -11.96 5.30 -7.14
N SER A 83 -10.78 5.01 -7.71
CA SER A 83 -10.65 4.37 -9.03
C SER A 83 -10.46 2.86 -8.90
N ASP A 84 -11.46 2.08 -9.31
CA ASP A 84 -11.33 0.61 -9.36
C ASP A 84 -10.25 0.14 -10.35
N GLU A 85 -10.07 0.84 -11.48
CA GLU A 85 -8.97 0.57 -12.42
C GLU A 85 -7.62 0.72 -11.72
N TYR A 86 -7.41 1.80 -10.97
CA TYR A 86 -6.19 2.02 -10.20
C TYR A 86 -6.00 0.93 -9.13
N LEU A 87 -7.03 0.65 -8.33
CA LEU A 87 -6.95 -0.35 -7.26
C LEU A 87 -6.71 -1.76 -7.81
N SER A 88 -7.25 -2.10 -8.98
CA SER A 88 -7.06 -3.43 -9.59
C SER A 88 -5.58 -3.79 -9.81
N MET A 89 -4.70 -2.80 -9.96
CA MET A 89 -3.26 -3.00 -10.16
C MET A 89 -2.57 -3.71 -9.00
N PHE A 90 -3.11 -3.59 -7.80
CA PHE A 90 -2.46 -4.02 -6.55
C PHE A 90 -3.05 -5.31 -5.98
N ARG A 91 -3.98 -5.95 -6.70
CA ARG A 91 -4.60 -7.22 -6.29
C ARG A 91 -3.69 -8.40 -6.67
N GLY A 92 -3.67 -9.45 -5.84
CA GLY A 92 -2.95 -10.69 -6.14
C GLY A 92 -1.49 -10.71 -5.68
N TYR A 93 -1.08 -9.75 -4.84
CA TYR A 93 0.25 -9.71 -4.23
C TYR A 93 0.20 -9.99 -2.73
N GLU A 94 -0.94 -10.45 -2.22
CA GLU A 94 -1.10 -10.89 -0.85
C GLU A 94 -0.33 -12.19 -0.60
N TYR A 95 0.23 -12.32 0.59
CA TYR A 95 0.91 -13.51 1.06
C TYR A 95 0.75 -13.63 2.59
N TYR A 96 1.05 -14.81 3.14
CA TYR A 96 0.77 -15.13 4.54
C TYR A 96 2.02 -15.43 5.37
N ASN A 97 3.20 -15.49 4.74
CA ASN A 97 4.47 -15.60 5.44
C ASN A 97 5.37 -14.37 5.22
N PRO A 98 5.72 -13.60 6.28
CA PRO A 98 6.62 -12.45 6.13
C PRO A 98 8.00 -12.84 5.57
N TYR A 99 8.40 -14.10 5.72
CA TYR A 99 9.66 -14.64 5.21
C TYR A 99 9.55 -15.35 3.85
N TYR A 100 8.41 -15.22 3.16
CA TYR A 100 8.24 -15.77 1.83
C TYR A 100 9.30 -15.21 0.89
N GLY A 101 10.15 -16.08 0.32
CA GLY A 101 11.37 -15.70 -0.39
C GLY A 101 11.13 -14.72 -1.54
N VAL A 102 9.94 -14.77 -2.14
CA VAL A 102 9.50 -13.87 -3.21
C VAL A 102 9.41 -12.41 -2.76
N TYR A 103 8.94 -12.14 -1.53
CA TYR A 103 8.65 -10.78 -1.06
C TYR A 103 9.46 -10.34 0.16
N TYR A 104 10.21 -11.24 0.79
CA TYR A 104 11.01 -10.96 1.99
C TYR A 104 12.00 -9.80 1.77
N ASN A 105 12.68 -9.74 0.63
CA ASN A 105 13.61 -8.64 0.33
C ASN A 105 12.97 -7.48 -0.45
N THR A 106 11.65 -7.52 -0.66
CA THR A 106 10.96 -6.45 -1.37
C THR A 106 10.60 -5.35 -0.37
N PRO A 107 10.91 -4.07 -0.63
CA PRO A 107 10.39 -2.96 0.18
C PRO A 107 8.85 -2.97 0.25
N ARG A 108 8.27 -2.18 1.15
CA ARG A 108 6.82 -1.93 1.17
C ARG A 108 6.55 -0.55 0.62
N LEU A 109 5.58 -0.48 -0.28
CA LEU A 109 5.11 0.77 -0.87
C LEU A 109 3.90 1.26 -0.09
N ILE A 110 4.04 2.43 0.52
CA ILE A 110 2.98 3.10 1.29
C ILE A 110 2.23 4.04 0.34
N LEU A 111 1.00 3.67 0.01
CA LEU A 111 0.10 4.43 -0.85
C LEU A 111 -0.82 5.27 0.05
N THR A 112 -0.93 6.58 -0.20
CA THR A 112 -1.75 7.48 0.63
C THR A 112 -2.85 8.12 -0.22
N GLU A 113 -3.87 8.70 0.42
CA GLU A 113 -4.95 9.40 -0.30
C GLU A 113 -4.46 10.61 -1.11
N ASN A 114 -3.29 11.16 -0.78
CA ASN A 114 -2.73 12.34 -1.46
C ASN A 114 -1.76 11.98 -2.59
N ILE A 115 -1.71 10.71 -2.98
CA ILE A 115 -0.74 10.23 -3.95
C ILE A 115 -0.94 10.88 -5.31
N ARG A 116 0.17 11.28 -5.92
CA ARG A 116 0.22 11.87 -7.26
C ARG A 116 1.22 11.08 -8.08
N ILE A 117 0.78 10.53 -9.20
CA ILE A 117 1.62 9.73 -10.09
C ILE A 117 1.38 10.10 -11.55
N HIS A 118 2.39 9.92 -12.39
CA HIS A 118 2.27 10.21 -13.81
C HIS A 118 1.32 9.19 -14.49
N PRO A 119 0.37 9.62 -15.36
CA PRO A 119 -0.64 8.76 -16.00
C PRO A 119 -0.10 7.54 -16.76
N ASP A 120 1.20 7.52 -17.09
CA ASP A 120 1.87 6.38 -17.73
C ASP A 120 1.73 5.05 -16.99
N TYR A 121 1.38 5.06 -15.70
CA TYR A 121 1.05 3.82 -14.97
C TYR A 121 -0.05 3.02 -15.67
N LYS A 122 -0.97 3.67 -16.40
CA LYS A 122 -2.03 3.03 -17.20
C LYS A 122 -1.46 2.06 -18.24
N LYS A 123 -0.26 2.32 -18.77
CA LYS A 123 0.46 1.41 -19.68
C LYS A 123 0.87 0.11 -18.99
N ILE A 124 1.17 0.16 -17.69
CA ILE A 124 1.50 -1.03 -16.88
C ILE A 124 0.24 -1.85 -16.59
N VAL A 125 -0.90 -1.20 -16.37
CA VAL A 125 -2.19 -1.88 -16.11
C VAL A 125 -2.59 -2.76 -17.28
N ARG A 126 -2.58 -2.18 -18.48
CA ARG A 126 -3.15 -2.76 -19.70
C ARG A 126 -2.29 -3.87 -20.31
N LYS A 127 -1.01 -3.98 -19.95
CA LYS A 127 -0.10 -4.97 -20.51
C LYS A 127 -0.05 -6.24 -19.63
N PRO A 128 -0.46 -7.42 -20.14
CA PRO A 128 -0.27 -8.70 -19.44
C PRO A 128 1.21 -8.98 -19.22
N GLN A 129 1.61 -9.25 -17.97
CA GLN A 129 2.99 -9.50 -17.57
C GLN A 129 3.02 -10.42 -16.35
N PRO A 130 4.11 -11.18 -16.13
CA PRO A 130 4.29 -11.93 -14.89
C PRO A 130 4.18 -11.03 -13.66
N ALA A 131 3.54 -11.52 -12.59
CA ALA A 131 3.23 -10.75 -11.39
C ALA A 131 4.46 -10.00 -10.83
N LEU A 132 5.60 -10.67 -10.67
CA LEU A 132 6.81 -10.04 -10.12
C LEU A 132 7.38 -8.94 -11.02
N VAL A 133 7.28 -9.09 -12.34
CA VAL A 133 7.70 -8.07 -13.29
C VAL A 133 6.78 -6.86 -13.18
N LYS A 134 5.46 -7.10 -13.10
CA LYS A 134 4.46 -6.05 -12.94
C LYS A 134 4.64 -5.32 -11.60
N MET A 135 4.89 -6.04 -10.51
CA MET A 135 5.19 -5.47 -9.19
C MET A 135 6.39 -4.51 -9.26
N ARG A 136 7.53 -4.95 -9.81
CA ARG A 136 8.74 -4.11 -9.93
C ARG A 136 8.47 -2.83 -10.73
N LYS A 137 7.70 -2.93 -11.82
CA LYS A 137 7.29 -1.75 -12.60
C LYS A 137 6.38 -0.82 -11.82
N LEU A 138 5.43 -1.35 -11.04
CA LEU A 138 4.59 -0.54 -10.15
C LEU A 138 5.44 0.23 -9.16
N PHE A 139 6.45 -0.37 -8.52
CA PHE A 139 7.37 0.34 -7.63
C PHE A 139 8.08 1.52 -8.32
N GLY A 140 8.44 1.36 -9.60
CA GLY A 140 9.10 2.42 -10.38
C GLY A 140 8.21 3.60 -10.77
N VAL A 141 6.88 3.48 -10.66
CA VAL A 141 5.95 4.60 -10.91
C VAL A 141 5.94 5.59 -9.76
N PHE A 142 6.21 5.14 -8.55
CA PHE A 142 6.09 5.95 -7.36
C PHE A 142 7.44 6.54 -6.95
N PRO A 143 7.46 7.80 -6.48
CA PRO A 143 8.67 8.37 -5.89
C PRO A 143 9.19 7.52 -4.73
N ALA A 144 10.52 7.48 -4.57
CA ALA A 144 11.18 6.66 -3.56
C ALA A 144 10.71 6.94 -2.12
N VAL A 145 10.20 8.15 -1.84
CA VAL A 145 9.64 8.53 -0.53
C VAL A 145 8.52 7.60 -0.07
N HIS A 146 7.77 6.99 -1.00
CA HIS A 146 6.70 6.05 -0.70
C HIS A 146 7.19 4.69 -0.18
N GLN A 147 8.48 4.40 -0.34
CA GLN A 147 9.03 3.09 -0.01
C GLN A 147 9.54 3.08 1.43
N ILE A 148 9.30 1.96 2.13
CA ILE A 148 9.95 1.61 3.40
C ILE A 148 10.64 0.27 3.28
N PRO A 149 11.79 0.06 3.96
CA PRO A 149 12.40 -1.27 4.04
C PRO A 149 11.41 -2.27 4.62
N PHE A 150 11.39 -3.48 4.07
CA PHE A 150 10.72 -4.57 4.76
C PHE A 150 11.61 -5.07 5.88
N ARG A 151 11.11 -4.97 7.10
CA ARG A 151 11.81 -5.43 8.30
C ARG A 151 10.80 -5.87 9.36
N LYS A 152 11.30 -6.67 10.30
CA LYS A 152 10.66 -6.88 11.59
C LYS A 152 10.88 -5.64 12.46
N HIS A 153 9.82 -5.14 13.08
CA HIS A 153 9.87 -4.10 14.11
C HIS A 153 10.00 -4.73 15.50
N ALA A 154 10.48 -3.98 16.48
CA ALA A 154 10.55 -4.45 17.86
C ALA A 154 9.14 -4.60 18.48
N SER A 155 8.17 -3.80 18.04
CA SER A 155 6.78 -3.87 18.50
C SER A 155 5.79 -3.35 17.47
N MET A 156 4.50 -3.65 17.69
CA MET A 156 3.41 -3.03 16.94
C MET A 156 3.40 -1.50 17.08
N VAL A 157 3.69 -0.98 18.28
CA VAL A 157 3.70 0.47 18.53
C VAL A 157 4.77 1.15 17.68
N GLU A 158 5.97 0.58 17.59
CA GLU A 158 7.05 1.08 16.75
C GLU A 158 6.65 1.05 15.26
N MET A 159 6.08 -0.06 14.78
CA MET A 159 5.62 -0.20 13.41
C MET A 159 4.62 0.91 13.03
N TYR A 160 3.63 1.18 13.89
CA TYR A 160 2.65 2.25 13.65
C TYR A 160 3.29 3.64 13.68
N SER A 161 4.27 3.86 14.57
CA SER A 161 5.01 5.12 14.64
C SER A 161 5.77 5.38 13.34
N GLU A 162 6.46 4.37 12.82
CA GLU A 162 7.19 4.44 11.55
C GLU A 162 6.27 4.69 10.36
N LEU A 163 5.12 4.02 10.30
CA LEU A 163 4.11 4.28 9.25
C LEU A 163 3.56 5.71 9.32
N ARG A 164 3.28 6.23 10.53
CA ARG A 164 2.86 7.64 10.71
C ARG A 164 3.95 8.64 10.31
N LYS A 165 5.21 8.35 10.64
CA LYS A 165 6.36 9.16 10.23
C LYS A 165 6.48 9.19 8.71
N LYS A 166 6.41 8.02 8.07
CA LYS A 166 6.45 7.87 6.61
C LYS A 166 5.28 8.58 5.93
N TYR A 167 4.06 8.49 6.47
CA TYR A 167 2.93 9.24 5.96
C TYR A 167 3.18 10.76 5.97
N ARG A 168 3.75 11.30 7.06
CA ARG A 168 4.09 12.73 7.14
C ARG A 168 5.13 13.13 6.10
N GLU A 169 6.15 12.30 5.88
CA GLU A 169 7.20 12.51 4.88
C GLU A 169 6.65 12.50 3.43
N ILE A 170 5.76 11.55 3.12
CA ILE A 170 5.07 11.52 1.83
C ILE A 170 4.24 12.80 1.64
N ARG A 171 3.50 13.20 2.68
CA ARG A 171 2.64 14.39 2.63
C ARG A 171 3.45 15.68 2.45
N SER A 172 4.56 15.85 3.17
CA SER A 172 5.42 17.04 3.02
C SER A 172 6.01 17.11 1.62
N THR A 173 6.44 15.98 1.05
CA THR A 173 6.95 15.93 -0.33
C THR A 173 5.95 16.52 -1.34
N TYR A 174 4.66 16.21 -1.22
CA TYR A 174 3.65 16.77 -2.13
C TYR A 174 3.21 18.21 -1.80
N THR A 175 3.61 18.74 -0.65
CA THR A 175 3.29 20.10 -0.19
C THR A 175 4.42 21.07 -0.52
N ASP A 176 5.67 20.66 -0.31
CA ASP A 176 6.87 21.48 -0.51
C ASP A 176 7.27 21.57 -1.98
N THR A 177 6.96 20.53 -2.76
CA THR A 177 7.39 20.46 -4.14
C THR A 177 6.30 21.07 -5.03
N SER A 178 6.56 22.25 -5.60
CA SER A 178 5.82 22.86 -6.70
C SER A 178 5.99 22.07 -8.02
N ILE A 179 5.93 20.74 -7.96
CA ILE A 179 6.11 19.85 -9.10
C ILE A 179 4.98 20.16 -10.05
N ASN A 180 5.31 20.70 -11.23
CA ASN A 180 4.51 20.81 -12.44
C ASN A 180 3.20 20.02 -12.35
N GLN A 181 2.18 20.66 -11.76
CA GLN A 181 0.93 20.02 -11.34
C GLN A 181 0.07 19.60 -12.54
N THR A 182 0.46 20.04 -13.75
CA THR A 182 -0.29 19.93 -14.99
C THR A 182 -0.30 18.53 -15.63
N PHE A 183 0.58 17.60 -15.20
CA PHE A 183 0.71 16.28 -15.85
C PHE A 183 0.67 15.08 -14.88
N MET A 184 0.27 15.30 -13.63
CA MET A 184 0.15 14.20 -12.66
C MET A 184 -1.31 13.76 -12.57
N ASP A 185 -1.55 12.46 -12.66
CA ASP A 185 -2.85 11.88 -12.42
C ASP A 185 -3.16 12.04 -10.93
N THR A 186 -4.10 12.94 -10.67
CA THR A 186 -4.86 13.00 -9.43
C THR A 186 -6.30 12.65 -9.76
N TYR A 187 -6.59 11.67 -10.63
CA TYR A 187 -7.94 11.43 -11.21
C TYR A 187 -8.36 12.46 -12.28
N CYS A 188 -8.03 12.19 -13.55
CA CYS A 188 -8.65 12.81 -14.71
C CYS A 188 -9.96 12.07 -15.07
N ILE A 189 -11.12 12.70 -14.86
CA ILE A 189 -12.34 12.40 -15.61
C ILE A 189 -12.21 13.17 -16.92
N THR A 190 -11.74 12.54 -17.98
CA THR A 190 -12.20 12.97 -19.31
C THR A 190 -13.61 12.44 -19.44
N VAL A 191 -14.56 13.37 -19.34
CA VAL A 191 -15.95 13.18 -19.74
C VAL A 191 -15.94 12.75 -21.20
N GLU A 192 -16.34 11.52 -21.49
CA GLU A 192 -16.88 11.22 -22.82
C GLU A 192 -18.39 11.47 -22.75
N ARG A 193 -18.84 12.29 -23.70
CA ARG A 193 -20.17 12.87 -23.87
C ARG A 193 -21.23 11.81 -24.12
#